data_AF-A0A7C1A2I4-F1
#
_entry.id   AF-A0A7C1A2I4-F1
#
_cell.length_a   1.000
_cell.length_b   1.000
_cell.length_c   1.000
_cell.angle_alpha   90.00
_cell.angle_beta   90.00
_cell.angle_gamma   90.00
#
_symmetry.space_group_name_H-M   'P 1'
#
loop_
_entity.id
_entity.type
_entity.pdbx_description
1 polymer ?
#
loop_
_entity_poly.entity_id
_entity_poly.type
_entity_poly.pdbx_seq_one_letter_code
_entity_poly.pdbx_strand_id
1 'polypeptide(L)'
;MIELSEQIITVLMLGGVLTLVMTGFPIAFVIASVALIMGSILFGGDTTYHILYSRMYSMVLSYPFLAVPLFTFMGVILQMSGIVEELYTVLYETMRGLRGGLAIVTIVFGTILAACLGVITASVTMLTLIALGPMVTRGYDKSIASGSVVAAGTLGILIPPSIMLVVYAPQAGLSIGQMFMAAFTPGLILSGSYIAYVGIRCYLNPKLGPPISEEQESKESFLVRMIKLLKALLPPLLIIFSVLGTIFLGIAPPTEAAAMGSLAAVLLAVAYRKMTWDLAKRAALETLRVSSFVLLIAGICYAYVGVFMSAGCGDV
;
A
#
# COMPACT_ATOMS: atom_id res chain seq x y z
N MET A 1 9.84 28.43 29.96
CA MET A 1 10.68 27.96 28.84
C MET A 1 11.86 27.26 29.46
N ILE A 2 12.03 25.96 29.20
CA ILE A 2 13.11 25.15 29.76
C ILE A 2 14.17 25.00 28.67
N GLU A 3 15.42 25.36 28.97
CA GLU A 3 16.55 25.09 28.09
C GLU A 3 16.93 23.61 28.23
N LEU A 4 16.42 22.78 27.32
CA LEU A 4 16.81 21.38 27.18
C LEU A 4 17.84 21.27 26.05
N SER A 5 18.82 20.37 26.22
CA SER A 5 19.73 20.01 25.13
C SER A 5 18.95 19.33 23.99
N GLU A 6 19.34 19.61 22.75
CA GLU A 6 18.75 19.04 21.52
C GLU A 6 18.69 17.50 21.58
N GLN A 7 19.72 16.85 22.12
CA GLN A 7 19.78 15.41 22.29
C GLN A 7 18.67 14.88 23.21
N ILE A 8 18.39 15.61 24.29
CA ILE A 8 17.34 15.24 25.25
C ILE A 8 15.97 15.44 24.61
N ILE A 9 15.78 16.53 23.85
CA ILE A 9 14.52 16.79 23.14
C ILE A 9 14.27 15.69 22.10
N THR A 10 15.29 15.29 21.33
CA THR A 10 15.18 14.20 20.36
C THR A 10 14.75 12.89 21.02
N VAL A 11 15.40 12.51 22.13
CA VAL A 11 15.05 11.29 22.89
C VAL A 11 13.64 11.38 23.46
N LEU A 12 13.23 12.52 24.00
CA LEU A 12 11.90 12.70 24.58
C LEU A 12 10.81 12.67 23.51
N MET A 13 11.03 13.33 22.37
CA MET A 13 10.04 13.37 21.28
C MET A 13 9.93 12.01 20.58
N LEU A 14 11.04 11.42 20.12
CA LEU A 14 11.02 10.12 19.43
C LEU A 14 10.67 8.98 20.39
N GLY A 15 11.30 8.94 21.56
CA GLY A 15 11.01 7.96 22.60
C GLY A 15 9.59 8.09 23.13
N GLY A 16 9.08 9.32 23.26
CA GLY A 16 7.69 9.60 23.63
C GLY A 16 6.70 9.03 22.61
N VAL A 17 6.92 9.26 21.32
CA VAL A 17 6.08 8.67 20.26
C VAL A 17 6.14 7.14 20.32
N LEU A 18 7.32 6.54 20.37
CA LEU A 18 7.47 5.08 20.41
C LEU A 18 6.78 4.45 21.62
N THR A 19 6.96 5.04 22.80
CA THR A 19 6.38 4.55 24.05
C THR A 19 4.86 4.68 24.04
N LEU A 20 4.34 5.83 23.60
CA LEU A 20 2.89 6.06 23.55
C LEU A 20 2.21 5.25 22.45
N VAL A 21 2.88 4.92 21.35
CA VAL A 21 2.34 3.99 20.34
C VAL A 21 2.08 2.60 20.94
N MET A 22 2.87 2.16 21.93
CA MET A 22 2.64 0.87 22.61
C MET A 22 1.35 0.84 23.44
N THR A 23 0.75 2.00 23.75
CA THR A 23 -0.55 2.05 24.45
C THR A 23 -1.71 1.60 23.57
N GLY A 24 -1.49 1.46 22.24
CA GLY A 24 -2.54 1.10 21.28
C GLY A 24 -3.47 2.27 20.92
N PHE A 25 -3.20 3.49 21.41
CA PHE A 25 -3.96 4.68 21.03
C PHE A 25 -3.67 5.06 19.57
N PRO A 26 -4.63 5.65 18.82
CA PRO A 26 -4.41 5.94 17.41
C PRO A 26 -3.22 6.88 17.19
N ILE A 27 -2.33 6.49 16.28
CA ILE A 27 -0.99 7.10 16.11
C ILE A 27 -1.03 8.61 15.82
N ALA A 28 -2.05 9.08 15.11
CA ALA A 28 -2.27 10.50 14.86
C ALA A 28 -2.34 11.30 16.17
N PHE A 29 -3.13 10.85 17.15
CA PHE A 29 -3.28 11.56 18.42
C PHE A 29 -2.04 11.43 19.31
N VAL A 30 -1.34 10.31 19.22
CA VAL A 30 -0.06 10.11 19.91
C VAL A 30 0.99 11.11 19.42
N ILE A 31 1.15 11.24 18.10
CA ILE A 31 2.12 12.17 17.52
C ILE A 31 1.72 13.62 17.83
N ALA A 32 0.43 13.95 17.73
CA ALA A 32 -0.08 15.28 18.06
C ALA A 32 0.15 15.65 19.53
N SER A 33 -0.09 14.72 20.46
CA SER A 33 0.08 15.00 21.90
C SER A 33 1.55 15.23 22.25
N VAL A 34 2.47 14.43 21.72
CA VAL A 34 3.91 14.65 21.93
C VAL A 34 4.35 15.98 21.35
N ALA A 35 3.92 16.32 20.12
CA ALA A 35 4.24 17.60 19.49
C ALA A 35 3.71 18.80 20.31
N LEU A 36 2.46 18.72 20.79
CA LEU A 36 1.82 19.78 21.55
C LEU A 36 2.47 19.94 22.93
N ILE A 37 2.67 18.84 23.66
CA ILE A 37 3.28 18.87 25.00
C ILE A 37 4.71 19.40 24.91
N MET A 38 5.55 18.79 24.07
CA MET A 38 6.95 19.20 23.95
C MET A 38 7.09 20.61 23.38
N GLY A 39 6.31 20.95 22.35
CA GLY A 39 6.30 22.30 21.81
C GLY A 39 5.93 23.33 22.89
N SER A 40 4.87 23.07 23.66
CA SER A 40 4.41 24.01 24.70
C SER A 40 5.44 24.23 25.81
N ILE A 41 6.21 23.21 26.16
CA ILE A 41 7.29 23.29 27.16
C ILE A 41 8.46 24.14 26.64
N LEU A 42 8.81 23.97 25.36
CA LEU A 42 9.96 24.61 24.72
C LEU A 42 9.66 26.06 24.31
N PHE A 43 8.60 26.27 23.52
CA PHE A 43 8.27 27.54 22.86
C PHE A 43 7.12 28.29 23.51
N GLY A 44 6.38 27.67 24.45
CA GLY A 44 5.13 28.21 24.97
C GLY A 44 3.92 27.87 24.09
N GLY A 45 2.72 28.01 24.66
CA GLY A 45 1.47 27.56 24.02
C GLY A 45 1.13 28.28 22.72
N ASP A 46 1.31 29.60 22.67
CA ASP A 46 0.93 30.43 21.52
C ASP A 46 1.82 30.15 20.28
N THR A 47 3.15 30.18 20.46
CA THR A 47 4.10 29.86 19.40
C THR A 47 3.93 28.43 18.89
N THR A 48 3.71 27.47 19.80
CA THR A 48 3.44 26.07 19.43
C THR A 48 2.18 25.94 18.60
N TYR A 49 1.09 26.59 19.02
CA TYR A 49 -0.15 26.60 18.25
C TYR A 49 0.07 27.16 16.84
N HIS A 50 0.81 28.27 16.71
CA HIS A 50 1.15 28.84 15.40
C HIS A 50 1.99 27.91 14.53
N ILE A 51 2.97 27.20 15.09
CA ILE A 51 3.76 26.18 14.37
C ILE A 51 2.85 25.06 13.89
N LEU A 52 2.01 24.50 14.78
CA LEU A 52 1.12 23.39 14.42
C LEU A 52 0.10 23.82 13.34
N TYR A 53 -0.55 24.98 13.54
CA TYR A 53 -1.52 25.53 12.59
C TYR A 53 -0.90 25.79 11.22
N SER A 54 0.23 26.50 11.17
CA SER A 54 0.88 26.85 9.89
C SER A 54 1.32 25.61 9.12
N ARG A 55 1.90 24.61 9.79
CA ARG A 55 2.31 23.34 9.16
C ARG A 55 1.09 22.59 8.62
N MET A 56 0.04 22.43 9.41
CA MET A 56 -1.19 21.77 8.95
C MET A 56 -1.81 22.52 7.76
N TYR A 57 -1.88 23.85 7.81
CA TYR A 57 -2.42 24.68 6.74
C TYR A 57 -1.61 24.56 5.45
N SER A 58 -0.28 24.64 5.52
CA SER A 58 0.61 24.44 4.37
C SER A 58 0.46 23.06 3.74
N MET A 59 0.23 22.03 4.55
CA MET A 59 0.06 20.67 4.06
C MET A 59 -1.29 20.47 3.33
N VAL A 60 -2.37 21.07 3.82
CA VAL A 60 -3.68 21.04 3.14
C VAL A 60 -3.63 21.71 1.77
N LEU A 61 -2.83 22.77 1.61
CA LEU A 61 -2.64 23.47 0.34
C LEU A 61 -1.62 22.81 -0.60
N SER A 62 -0.98 21.72 -0.16
CA SER A 62 0.10 21.09 -0.93
C SER A 62 -0.45 20.22 -2.06
N TYR A 63 -0.17 20.64 -3.29
CA TYR A 63 -0.62 20.01 -4.52
C TYR A 63 -0.32 18.50 -4.62
N PRO A 64 0.88 18.00 -4.23
CA PRO A 64 1.19 16.56 -4.19
C PRO A 64 0.17 15.69 -3.43
N PHE A 65 -0.46 16.21 -2.37
CA PHE A 65 -1.42 15.43 -1.58
C PHE A 65 -2.76 15.19 -2.31
N LEU A 66 -3.05 15.89 -3.41
CA LEU A 66 -4.18 15.58 -4.28
C LEU A 66 -4.06 14.19 -4.94
N ALA A 67 -2.84 13.64 -5.04
CA ALA A 67 -2.64 12.28 -5.54
C ALA A 67 -3.22 11.20 -4.60
N VAL A 68 -3.30 11.48 -3.28
CA VAL A 68 -3.80 10.52 -2.28
C VAL A 68 -5.25 10.09 -2.55
N PRO A 69 -6.24 11.01 -2.64
CA PRO A 69 -7.62 10.61 -2.92
C PRO A 69 -7.78 10.00 -4.31
N LEU A 70 -7.03 10.45 -5.32
CA LEU A 70 -7.10 9.89 -6.66
C LEU A 70 -6.58 8.44 -6.71
N PHE A 71 -5.40 8.16 -6.16
CA PHE A 71 -4.89 6.78 -6.10
C PHE A 71 -5.77 5.88 -5.23
N THR A 72 -6.29 6.42 -4.13
CA THR A 72 -7.24 5.67 -3.28
C THR A 72 -8.52 5.34 -4.05
N PHE A 73 -9.10 6.30 -4.76
CA PHE A 73 -10.30 6.09 -5.56
C PHE A 73 -10.09 5.05 -6.65
N MET A 74 -9.00 5.16 -7.40
CA MET A 74 -8.58 4.17 -8.39
C MET A 74 -8.50 2.76 -7.78
N GLY A 75 -7.79 2.62 -6.65
CA GLY A 75 -7.61 1.35 -5.97
C GLY A 75 -8.93 0.74 -5.51
N VAL A 76 -9.82 1.56 -4.91
CA VAL A 76 -11.13 1.12 -4.43
C VAL A 76 -12.05 0.69 -5.59
N ILE A 77 -12.08 1.43 -6.70
CA ILE A 77 -12.86 1.05 -7.90
C ILE A 77 -12.39 -0.31 -8.43
N LEU A 78 -11.08 -0.50 -8.58
CA LEU A 78 -10.52 -1.77 -9.08
C LEU A 78 -10.85 -2.92 -8.13
N GLN A 79 -10.71 -2.71 -6.82
CA GLN A 79 -11.04 -3.70 -5.81
C GLN A 79 -12.50 -4.12 -5.86
N MET A 80 -13.41 -3.15 -5.84
CA MET A 80 -14.86 -3.40 -5.73
C MET A 80 -15.47 -3.87 -7.05
N SER A 81 -14.81 -3.65 -8.19
CA SER A 81 -15.29 -4.11 -9.49
C SER A 81 -15.23 -5.64 -9.66
N GLY A 82 -14.49 -6.36 -8.80
CA GLY A 82 -14.31 -7.81 -8.89
C GLY A 82 -13.40 -8.25 -10.05
N ILE A 83 -12.84 -7.32 -10.83
CA ILE A 83 -11.91 -7.61 -11.94
C ILE A 83 -10.68 -8.40 -11.43
N VAL A 84 -10.30 -8.17 -10.19
CA VAL A 84 -9.10 -8.74 -9.59
C VAL A 84 -9.31 -10.18 -9.09
N GLU A 85 -10.55 -10.60 -8.80
CA GLU A 85 -10.87 -11.97 -8.36
C GLU A 85 -10.70 -12.99 -9.50
N GLU A 86 -11.04 -12.58 -10.73
CA GLU A 86 -10.85 -13.38 -11.94
C GLU A 86 -9.35 -13.65 -12.16
N LEU A 87 -8.51 -12.62 -12.01
CA LEU A 87 -7.05 -12.77 -12.13
C LEU A 87 -6.49 -13.78 -11.13
N TYR A 88 -6.93 -13.74 -9.86
CA TYR A 88 -6.49 -14.73 -8.87
C TYR A 88 -6.81 -16.15 -9.31
N THR A 89 -8.04 -16.36 -9.79
CA THR A 89 -8.52 -17.68 -10.24
C THR A 89 -7.68 -18.18 -11.41
N VAL A 90 -7.37 -17.33 -12.40
CA VAL A 90 -6.56 -17.72 -13.57
C VAL A 90 -5.09 -17.95 -13.22
N LEU A 91 -4.50 -17.14 -12.32
CA LEU A 91 -3.13 -17.35 -11.82
C LEU A 91 -3.02 -18.65 -11.02
N TYR A 92 -3.98 -18.88 -10.14
CA TYR A 92 -4.12 -20.13 -9.39
C TYR A 92 -4.22 -21.30 -10.34
N GLU A 93 -5.12 -21.18 -11.31
CA GLU A 93 -5.27 -22.14 -12.37
C GLU A 93 -4.02 -22.28 -13.22
N THR A 94 -3.02 -21.41 -13.16
CA THR A 94 -1.77 -21.56 -13.94
C THR A 94 -0.64 -22.26 -13.18
N MET A 95 -0.66 -22.19 -11.85
CA MET A 95 0.43 -22.70 -11.01
C MET A 95 0.05 -23.98 -10.24
N ARG A 96 -1.03 -24.67 -10.66
CA ARG A 96 -1.65 -25.80 -9.95
C ARG A 96 -0.71 -26.95 -9.59
N GLY A 97 0.24 -27.26 -10.47
CA GLY A 97 1.15 -28.42 -10.34
C GLY A 97 2.43 -28.16 -9.53
N LEU A 98 2.66 -26.93 -9.10
CA LEU A 98 3.88 -26.57 -8.36
C LEU A 98 3.69 -26.81 -6.87
N ARG A 99 4.72 -27.39 -6.22
CA ARG A 99 4.79 -27.47 -4.75
C ARG A 99 4.82 -26.05 -4.18
N GLY A 100 3.92 -25.75 -3.25
CA GLY A 100 3.73 -24.37 -2.76
C GLY A 100 3.10 -23.40 -3.78
N GLY A 101 2.60 -23.90 -4.92
CA GLY A 101 2.11 -23.07 -6.02
C GLY A 101 1.01 -22.09 -5.61
N LEU A 102 0.12 -22.49 -4.68
CA LEU A 102 -0.94 -21.60 -4.18
C LEU A 102 -0.37 -20.41 -3.40
N ALA A 103 0.67 -20.62 -2.59
CA ALA A 103 1.34 -19.55 -1.84
C ALA A 103 2.15 -18.62 -2.76
N ILE A 104 2.82 -19.17 -3.77
CA ILE A 104 3.52 -18.39 -4.79
C ILE A 104 2.53 -17.53 -5.58
N VAL A 105 1.39 -18.08 -5.98
CA VAL A 105 0.31 -17.35 -6.66
C VAL A 105 -0.17 -16.18 -5.81
N THR A 106 -0.37 -16.38 -4.50
CA THR A 106 -0.77 -15.30 -3.60
C THR A 106 0.26 -14.17 -3.56
N ILE A 107 1.56 -14.48 -3.59
CA ILE A 107 2.61 -13.46 -3.64
C ILE A 107 2.63 -12.73 -4.97
N VAL A 108 2.58 -13.46 -6.10
CA VAL A 108 2.54 -12.86 -7.44
C VAL A 108 1.30 -11.98 -7.60
N PHE A 109 0.14 -12.49 -7.20
CA PHE A 109 -1.10 -11.76 -7.24
C PHE A 109 -1.06 -10.54 -6.33
N GLY A 110 -0.56 -10.67 -5.09
CA GLY A 110 -0.39 -9.55 -4.18
C GLY A 110 0.60 -8.50 -4.69
N THR A 111 1.62 -8.89 -5.45
CA THR A 111 2.56 -7.99 -6.12
C THR A 111 1.86 -7.15 -7.19
N ILE A 112 1.01 -7.77 -8.01
CA ILE A 112 0.20 -7.07 -9.02
C ILE A 112 -0.83 -6.18 -8.33
N LEU A 113 -1.48 -6.69 -7.28
CA LEU A 113 -2.48 -5.97 -6.50
C LEU A 113 -1.89 -4.73 -5.81
N ALA A 114 -0.67 -4.86 -5.29
CA ALA A 114 0.09 -3.78 -4.67
C ALA A 114 0.28 -2.60 -5.64
N ALA A 115 0.59 -2.90 -6.90
CA ALA A 115 0.72 -1.92 -7.99
C ALA A 115 -0.63 -1.32 -8.46
N CYS A 116 -1.76 -1.69 -7.87
CA CYS A 116 -3.07 -1.14 -8.24
C CYS A 116 -3.80 -0.45 -7.07
N LEU A 117 -3.59 -0.91 -5.83
CA LEU A 117 -4.33 -0.43 -4.67
C LEU A 117 -3.55 0.48 -3.72
N GLY A 118 -2.26 0.25 -3.50
CA GLY A 118 -1.44 1.06 -2.58
C GLY A 118 -1.91 1.10 -1.11
N VAL A 119 -2.87 0.27 -0.68
CA VAL A 119 -3.42 0.23 0.70
C VAL A 119 -3.25 -1.17 1.29
N ILE A 120 -2.43 -1.28 2.34
CA ILE A 120 -2.08 -2.56 3.00
C ILE A 120 -3.33 -3.28 3.49
N THR A 121 -4.17 -2.60 4.28
CA THR A 121 -5.33 -3.21 4.94
C THR A 121 -6.30 -3.82 3.93
N ALA A 122 -6.51 -3.13 2.81
CA ALA A 122 -7.38 -3.61 1.73
C ALA A 122 -6.79 -4.85 1.06
N SER A 123 -5.52 -4.80 0.67
CA SER A 123 -4.83 -5.91 0.01
C SER A 123 -4.73 -7.15 0.91
N VAL A 124 -4.32 -7.00 2.18
CA VAL A 124 -4.22 -8.12 3.13
C VAL A 124 -5.59 -8.75 3.38
N THR A 125 -6.63 -7.93 3.59
CA THR A 125 -8.00 -8.45 3.83
C THR A 125 -8.51 -9.22 2.61
N MET A 126 -8.33 -8.68 1.41
CA MET A 126 -8.74 -9.35 0.17
C MET A 126 -7.99 -10.67 -0.04
N LEU A 127 -6.67 -10.67 0.10
CA LEU A 127 -5.85 -11.88 -0.03
C LEU A 127 -6.21 -12.91 1.04
N THR A 128 -6.54 -12.47 2.26
CA THR A 128 -6.99 -13.38 3.32
C THR A 128 -8.29 -14.06 2.94
N LEU A 129 -9.28 -13.32 2.46
CA LEU A 129 -10.59 -13.86 2.07
C LEU A 129 -10.51 -14.81 0.88
N ILE A 130 -9.66 -14.51 -0.10
CA ILE A 130 -9.58 -15.26 -1.36
C ILE A 130 -8.56 -16.42 -1.29
N ALA A 131 -7.47 -16.28 -0.52
CA ALA A 131 -6.35 -17.22 -0.54
C ALA A 131 -6.22 -18.08 0.73
N LEU A 132 -6.43 -17.50 1.92
CA LEU A 132 -6.10 -18.18 3.17
C LEU A 132 -6.99 -19.41 3.41
N GLY A 133 -8.30 -19.27 3.28
CA GLY A 133 -9.25 -20.38 3.44
C GLY A 133 -8.92 -21.57 2.54
N PRO A 134 -8.80 -21.37 1.21
CA PRO A 134 -8.43 -22.43 0.27
C PRO A 134 -7.07 -23.08 0.53
N MET A 135 -6.08 -22.37 1.09
CA MET A 135 -4.79 -22.95 1.51
C MET A 135 -4.97 -23.91 2.69
N VAL A 136 -5.67 -23.45 3.73
CA VAL A 136 -5.86 -24.23 4.97
C VAL A 136 -6.65 -25.50 4.70
N THR A 137 -7.74 -25.42 3.94
CA THR A 137 -8.57 -26.58 3.58
C THR A 137 -7.80 -27.63 2.77
N ARG A 138 -6.75 -27.22 2.05
CA ARG A 138 -5.89 -28.10 1.25
C ARG A 138 -4.66 -28.62 2.01
N GLY A 139 -4.58 -28.37 3.31
CA GLY A 139 -3.50 -28.88 4.16
C GLY A 139 -2.18 -28.12 4.02
N TYR A 140 -2.20 -26.86 3.55
CA TYR A 140 -1.02 -26.01 3.70
C TYR A 140 -0.73 -25.75 5.17
N ASP A 141 0.55 -25.65 5.50
CA ASP A 141 0.96 -25.21 6.82
C ASP A 141 0.44 -23.79 7.11
N LYS A 142 -0.12 -23.61 8.31
CA LYS A 142 -0.78 -22.35 8.70
C LYS A 142 0.22 -21.18 8.74
N SER A 143 1.50 -21.43 9.04
CA SER A 143 2.52 -20.38 9.06
C SER A 143 2.93 -19.97 7.65
N ILE A 144 3.09 -20.91 6.70
CA ILE A 144 3.32 -20.55 5.29
C ILE A 144 2.11 -19.82 4.71
N ALA A 145 0.90 -20.32 4.96
CA ALA A 145 -0.31 -19.74 4.41
C ALA A 145 -0.54 -18.31 4.92
N SER A 146 -0.53 -18.11 6.24
CA SER A 146 -0.71 -16.77 6.83
C SER A 146 0.46 -15.84 6.51
N GLY A 147 1.71 -16.34 6.57
CA GLY A 147 2.91 -15.58 6.24
C GLY A 147 2.92 -15.09 4.79
N SER A 148 2.53 -15.94 3.82
CA SER A 148 2.48 -15.57 2.41
C SER A 148 1.43 -14.48 2.13
N VAL A 149 0.25 -14.58 2.77
CA VAL A 149 -0.82 -13.58 2.65
C VAL A 149 -0.38 -12.23 3.21
N VAL A 150 0.19 -12.22 4.42
CA VAL A 150 0.65 -10.98 5.07
C VAL A 150 1.83 -10.38 4.29
N ALA A 151 2.83 -11.19 3.93
CA ALA A 151 3.97 -10.73 3.15
C ALA A 151 3.53 -10.11 1.82
N ALA A 152 2.67 -10.78 1.07
CA ALA A 152 2.14 -10.30 -0.20
C ALA A 152 1.32 -9.00 -0.05
N GLY A 153 0.47 -8.90 0.98
CA GLY A 153 -0.35 -7.71 1.20
C GLY A 153 0.45 -6.48 1.65
N THR A 154 1.59 -6.68 2.35
CA THR A 154 2.48 -5.57 2.74
C THR A 154 3.30 -5.01 1.59
N LEU A 155 3.40 -5.70 0.45
CA LEU A 155 4.08 -5.17 -0.75
C LEU A 155 3.45 -3.88 -1.27
N GLY A 156 2.18 -3.60 -0.95
CA GLY A 156 1.49 -2.34 -1.28
C GLY A 156 2.14 -1.08 -0.70
N ILE A 157 3.03 -1.21 0.29
CA ILE A 157 3.82 -0.08 0.81
C ILE A 157 4.91 0.33 -0.18
N LEU A 158 5.51 -0.64 -0.87
CA LEU A 158 6.75 -0.44 -1.60
C LEU A 158 6.52 -0.42 -3.12
N ILE A 159 5.63 -1.26 -3.64
CA ILE A 159 5.39 -1.36 -5.08
C ILE A 159 4.52 -0.18 -5.53
N PRO A 160 5.03 0.67 -6.45
CA PRO A 160 4.28 1.83 -6.93
C PRO A 160 3.07 1.47 -7.80
N PRO A 161 2.03 2.34 -7.86
CA PRO A 161 1.79 3.53 -7.04
C PRO A 161 1.40 3.19 -5.60
N SER A 162 2.13 3.74 -4.62
CA SER A 162 1.84 3.56 -3.19
C SER A 162 1.50 4.88 -2.52
N ILE A 163 0.37 4.91 -1.82
CA ILE A 163 -0.07 6.09 -1.06
C ILE A 163 0.94 6.44 0.04
N MET A 164 1.61 5.45 0.63
CA MET A 164 2.63 5.67 1.64
C MET A 164 3.82 6.46 1.09
N LEU A 165 4.29 6.14 -0.12
CA LEU A 165 5.38 6.86 -0.78
C LEU A 165 4.96 8.27 -1.21
N VAL A 166 3.70 8.46 -1.63
CA VAL A 166 3.12 9.78 -1.95
C VAL A 166 3.16 10.71 -0.72
N VAL A 167 2.85 10.17 0.46
CA VAL A 167 2.86 10.92 1.71
C VAL A 167 4.28 11.17 2.21
N TYR A 168 5.16 10.17 2.09
CA TYR A 168 6.52 10.25 2.61
C TYR A 168 7.42 11.18 1.78
N ALA A 169 7.37 11.12 0.45
CA ALA A 169 8.35 11.82 -0.39
C ALA A 169 8.39 13.34 -0.17
N PRO A 170 7.27 14.08 -0.09
CA PRO A 170 7.29 15.51 0.21
C PRO A 170 7.91 15.83 1.59
N GLN A 171 7.70 14.94 2.57
CA GLN A 171 8.25 15.10 3.93
C GLN A 171 9.76 14.89 3.96
N ALA A 172 10.26 13.99 3.12
CA ALA A 172 11.68 13.77 2.89
C ALA A 172 12.33 14.82 1.96
N GLY A 173 11.56 15.80 1.46
CA GLY A 173 12.06 16.78 0.49
C GLY A 173 12.39 16.18 -0.89
N LEU A 174 11.82 15.01 -1.21
CA LEU A 174 12.06 14.27 -2.45
C LEU A 174 10.85 14.34 -3.39
N SER A 175 11.12 14.17 -4.70
CA SER A 175 10.05 14.01 -5.68
C SER A 175 9.36 12.66 -5.53
N ILE A 176 8.03 12.65 -5.53
CA ILE A 176 7.22 11.41 -5.51
C ILE A 176 7.58 10.50 -6.69
N GLY A 177 7.79 11.06 -7.89
CA GLY A 177 8.16 10.27 -9.07
C GLY A 177 9.50 9.56 -8.90
N GLN A 178 10.50 10.25 -8.33
CA GLN A 178 11.79 9.65 -8.00
C GLN A 178 11.66 8.57 -6.93
N MET A 179 10.83 8.82 -5.91
CA MET A 179 10.53 7.83 -4.86
C MET A 179 9.90 6.56 -5.45
N PHE A 180 8.96 6.70 -6.40
CA PHE A 180 8.37 5.55 -7.10
C PHE A 180 9.40 4.78 -7.93
N MET A 181 10.23 5.47 -8.72
CA MET A 181 11.29 4.82 -9.48
C MET A 181 12.27 4.06 -8.58
N ALA A 182 12.66 4.68 -7.46
CA ALA A 182 13.57 4.08 -6.49
C ALA A 182 12.95 2.88 -5.75
N ALA A 183 11.64 2.90 -5.49
CA ALA A 183 10.94 1.85 -4.76
C ALA A 183 10.57 0.63 -5.63
N PHE A 184 10.48 0.79 -6.95
CA PHE A 184 10.11 -0.28 -7.88
C PHE A 184 11.04 -1.50 -7.77
N THR A 185 12.35 -1.28 -7.89
CA THR A 185 13.37 -2.34 -7.82
C THR A 185 13.37 -3.09 -6.49
N PRO A 186 13.48 -2.44 -5.31
CA PRO A 186 13.44 -3.16 -4.03
C PRO A 186 12.10 -3.86 -3.79
N GLY A 187 10.98 -3.32 -4.30
CA GLY A 187 9.68 -3.98 -4.29
C GLY A 187 9.68 -5.34 -5.00
N LEU A 188 10.26 -5.40 -6.20
CA LEU A 188 10.38 -6.64 -6.96
C LEU A 188 11.41 -7.61 -6.36
N ILE A 189 12.52 -7.10 -5.82
CA ILE A 189 13.50 -7.92 -5.10
C ILE A 189 12.84 -8.60 -3.90
N LEU A 190 12.04 -7.86 -3.13
CA LEU A 190 11.36 -8.38 -1.95
C LEU A 190 10.29 -9.42 -2.33
N SER A 191 9.48 -9.13 -3.36
CA SER A 191 8.52 -10.10 -3.91
C SER A 191 9.21 -11.37 -4.39
N GLY A 192 10.30 -11.24 -5.16
CA GLY A 192 11.12 -12.36 -5.60
C GLY A 192 11.72 -13.16 -4.46
N SER A 193 12.16 -12.49 -3.39
CA SER A 193 12.68 -13.13 -2.18
C SER A 193 11.61 -13.94 -1.46
N TYR A 194 10.37 -13.43 -1.38
CA TYR A 194 9.24 -14.17 -0.80
C TYR A 194 8.89 -15.41 -1.65
N ILE A 195 8.85 -15.27 -2.98
CA ILE A 195 8.61 -16.40 -3.89
C ILE A 195 9.70 -17.46 -3.74
N ALA A 196 10.97 -17.04 -3.73
CA ALA A 196 12.11 -17.94 -3.57
C ALA A 196 12.06 -18.67 -2.22
N TYR A 197 11.79 -17.94 -1.12
CA TYR A 197 11.66 -18.54 0.21
C TYR A 197 10.56 -19.59 0.26
N VAL A 198 9.35 -19.28 -0.22
CA VAL A 198 8.22 -20.22 -0.24
C VAL A 198 8.55 -21.43 -1.13
N GLY A 199 9.11 -21.19 -2.32
CA GLY A 199 9.50 -22.25 -3.25
C GLY A 199 10.53 -23.21 -2.65
N ILE A 200 11.60 -22.68 -2.06
CA ILE A 200 12.66 -23.48 -1.41
C ILE A 200 12.08 -24.27 -0.23
N ARG A 201 11.29 -23.63 0.63
CA ARG A 201 10.71 -24.27 1.83
C ARG A 201 9.72 -25.38 1.47
N CYS A 202 8.87 -25.18 0.48
CA CYS A 202 7.93 -26.19 -0.01
C CYS A 202 8.63 -27.31 -0.80
N TYR A 203 9.77 -27.02 -1.45
CA TYR A 203 10.57 -28.04 -2.10
C TYR A 203 11.26 -28.98 -1.09
N LEU A 204 11.89 -28.40 -0.06
CA LEU A 204 12.57 -29.15 1.01
C LEU A 204 11.59 -29.92 1.91
N ASN A 205 10.40 -29.37 2.17
CA ASN A 205 9.37 -30.04 2.94
C ASN A 205 8.01 -29.95 2.21
N PRO A 206 7.69 -30.95 1.36
CA PRO A 206 6.45 -30.98 0.58
C PRO A 206 5.17 -30.97 1.42
N LYS A 207 5.25 -31.32 2.71
CA LYS A 207 4.08 -31.27 3.62
C LYS A 207 3.62 -29.84 3.91
N LEU A 208 4.50 -28.85 3.76
CA LEU A 208 4.17 -27.44 4.06
C LEU A 208 3.29 -26.80 2.98
N GLY A 209 3.35 -27.31 1.74
CA GLY A 209 2.62 -26.80 0.60
C GLY A 209 2.37 -27.91 -0.41
N PRO A 210 1.44 -28.84 -0.11
CA PRO A 210 1.18 -29.98 -0.98
C PRO A 210 0.76 -29.51 -2.37
N PRO A 211 1.26 -30.15 -3.46
CA PRO A 211 0.77 -29.89 -4.80
C PRO A 211 -0.69 -30.36 -4.91
N ILE A 212 -1.45 -29.75 -5.81
CA ILE A 212 -2.82 -30.18 -6.09
C ILE A 212 -2.77 -31.52 -6.84
N SER A 213 -3.61 -32.48 -6.46
CA SER A 213 -3.68 -33.80 -7.09
C SER A 213 -4.07 -33.71 -8.57
N GLU A 214 -3.45 -34.55 -9.40
CA GLU A 214 -3.65 -34.65 -10.85
C GLU A 214 -5.10 -35.00 -11.26
N GLU A 215 -5.94 -35.44 -10.33
CA GLU A 215 -7.34 -35.85 -10.56
C GLU A 215 -8.27 -34.69 -11.00
N GLN A 216 -7.83 -33.44 -10.88
CA GLN A 216 -8.52 -32.23 -11.37
C GLN A 216 -7.76 -31.55 -12.53
N GLU A 217 -7.06 -32.31 -13.36
CA GLU A 217 -6.51 -31.79 -14.61
C GLU A 217 -7.62 -31.23 -15.51
N SER A 218 -7.66 -29.91 -15.70
CA SER A 218 -8.42 -29.37 -16.83
C SER A 218 -7.73 -29.84 -18.10
N LYS A 219 -8.46 -30.51 -18.99
CA LYS A 219 -8.03 -30.89 -20.35
C LYS A 219 -7.74 -29.69 -21.27
N GLU A 220 -7.57 -28.48 -20.73
CA GLU A 220 -7.34 -27.28 -21.51
C GLU A 220 -5.89 -27.21 -21.99
N SER A 221 -5.72 -26.96 -23.28
CA SER A 221 -4.41 -26.75 -23.89
C SER A 221 -3.68 -25.57 -23.23
N PHE A 222 -2.36 -25.68 -23.09
CA PHE A 222 -1.48 -24.64 -22.55
C PHE A 222 -1.74 -23.26 -23.18
N LEU A 223 -2.02 -23.23 -24.49
CA LEU A 223 -2.33 -21.99 -25.22
C LEU A 223 -3.60 -21.30 -24.71
N VAL A 224 -4.65 -22.05 -24.39
CA VAL A 224 -5.91 -21.50 -23.87
C VAL A 224 -5.70 -20.86 -22.50
N ARG A 225 -4.92 -21.53 -21.65
CA ARG A 225 -4.54 -21.05 -20.30
C ARG A 225 -3.74 -19.75 -20.37
N MET A 226 -2.76 -19.67 -21.29
CA MET A 226 -1.97 -18.47 -21.51
C MET A 226 -2.82 -17.30 -22.02
N ILE A 227 -3.76 -17.56 -22.93
CA ILE A 227 -4.70 -16.54 -23.42
C ILE A 227 -5.59 -16.03 -22.29
N LYS A 228 -6.12 -16.92 -21.44
CA LYS A 228 -6.91 -16.52 -20.27
C LYS A 228 -6.09 -15.63 -19.32
N LEU A 229 -4.84 -16.02 -19.04
CA LEU A 229 -3.93 -15.21 -18.21
C LEU A 229 -3.70 -13.81 -18.77
N LEU A 230 -3.37 -13.71 -20.06
CA LEU A 230 -3.14 -12.43 -20.71
C LEU A 230 -4.38 -11.54 -20.66
N LYS A 231 -5.58 -12.11 -20.88
CA LYS A 231 -6.85 -11.38 -20.76
C LYS A 231 -7.10 -10.90 -19.33
N ALA A 232 -6.83 -11.73 -18.32
CA ALA A 232 -7.03 -11.37 -16.92
C ALA A 232 -6.00 -10.35 -16.41
N LEU A 233 -4.78 -10.35 -16.94
CA LEU A 233 -3.73 -9.37 -16.61
C LEU A 233 -3.93 -8.03 -17.32
N LEU A 234 -4.70 -7.99 -18.41
CA LEU A 234 -4.87 -6.79 -19.22
C LEU A 234 -5.37 -5.58 -18.40
N PRO A 235 -6.41 -5.67 -17.56
CA PRO A 235 -6.89 -4.49 -16.82
C PRO A 235 -5.86 -3.94 -15.82
N PRO A 236 -5.24 -4.74 -14.93
CA PRO A 236 -4.17 -4.25 -14.05
C PRO A 236 -2.99 -3.67 -14.82
N LEU A 237 -2.56 -4.32 -15.91
CA LEU A 237 -1.46 -3.80 -16.73
C LEU A 237 -1.80 -2.46 -17.37
N LEU A 238 -3.02 -2.29 -17.89
CA LEU A 238 -3.46 -1.01 -18.44
C LEU A 238 -3.39 0.12 -17.41
N ILE A 239 -3.78 -0.15 -16.16
CA ILE A 239 -3.66 0.82 -15.06
C ILE A 239 -2.20 1.11 -14.74
N ILE A 240 -1.38 0.07 -14.56
CA ILE A 240 0.04 0.21 -14.24
C ILE A 240 0.76 1.02 -15.31
N PHE A 241 0.55 0.72 -16.59
CA PHE A 241 1.15 1.48 -17.69
C PHE A 241 0.59 2.90 -17.82
N SER A 242 -0.70 3.11 -17.57
CA SER A 242 -1.30 4.46 -17.57
C SER A 242 -0.65 5.35 -16.51
N VAL A 243 -0.44 4.83 -15.30
CA VAL A 243 0.14 5.59 -14.17
C VAL A 243 1.67 5.61 -14.24
N LEU A 244 2.33 4.46 -14.10
CA LEU A 244 3.79 4.40 -14.01
C LEU A 244 4.45 4.75 -15.33
N GLY A 245 3.83 4.42 -16.47
CA GLY A 245 4.35 4.82 -17.77
C GLY A 245 4.43 6.33 -17.91
N THR A 246 3.40 7.07 -17.52
CA THR A 246 3.43 8.54 -17.61
C THR A 246 4.36 9.21 -16.61
N ILE A 247 4.52 8.63 -15.42
CA ILE A 247 5.48 9.12 -14.41
C ILE A 247 6.92 8.85 -14.88
N PHE A 248 7.23 7.62 -15.31
CA PHE A 248 8.61 7.21 -15.65
C PHE A 248 9.09 7.81 -16.97
N LEU A 249 8.18 8.07 -17.92
CA LEU A 249 8.50 8.79 -19.15
C LEU A 249 8.57 10.31 -18.93
N GLY A 250 8.30 10.80 -17.71
CA GLY A 250 8.34 12.24 -17.39
C GLY A 250 7.25 13.06 -18.08
N ILE A 251 6.18 12.41 -18.56
CA ILE A 251 5.08 13.06 -19.29
C ILE A 251 4.18 13.83 -18.32
N ALA A 252 3.92 13.26 -17.13
CA ALA A 252 2.98 13.81 -16.16
C ALA A 252 3.51 13.69 -14.72
N PRO A 253 3.28 14.69 -13.85
CA PRO A 253 3.52 14.56 -12.42
C PRO A 253 2.59 13.49 -11.80
N PRO A 254 2.93 12.95 -10.61
CA PRO A 254 2.16 11.88 -9.98
C PRO A 254 0.68 12.20 -9.71
N THR A 255 0.33 13.47 -9.51
CA THR A 255 -1.06 13.93 -9.37
C THR A 255 -1.87 13.77 -10.64
N GLU A 256 -1.30 14.16 -11.78
CA GLU A 256 -1.92 13.99 -13.10
C GLU A 256 -1.99 12.52 -13.50
N ALA A 257 -0.91 11.76 -13.24
CA ALA A 257 -0.91 10.32 -13.44
C ALA A 257 -1.97 9.62 -12.58
N ALA A 258 -2.20 10.06 -11.34
CA ALA A 258 -3.26 9.53 -10.48
C ALA A 258 -4.66 9.84 -11.04
N ALA A 259 -4.86 11.03 -11.62
CA ALA A 259 -6.10 11.39 -12.28
C ALA A 259 -6.36 10.50 -13.50
N MET A 260 -5.34 10.26 -14.33
CA MET A 260 -5.47 9.33 -15.46
C MET A 260 -5.73 7.90 -15.01
N GLY A 261 -5.05 7.42 -13.97
CA GLY A 261 -5.28 6.08 -13.41
C GLY A 261 -6.70 5.92 -12.88
N SER A 262 -7.21 6.94 -12.17
CA SER A 262 -8.60 7.00 -11.71
C SER A 262 -9.59 6.93 -12.86
N LEU A 263 -9.35 7.71 -13.92
CA LEU A 263 -10.18 7.70 -15.12
C LEU A 263 -10.12 6.33 -15.81
N ALA A 264 -8.94 5.76 -15.98
CA ALA A 264 -8.76 4.43 -16.56
C ALA A 264 -9.47 3.34 -15.74
N ALA A 265 -9.46 3.42 -14.40
CA ALA A 265 -10.18 2.49 -13.54
C ALA A 265 -11.70 2.59 -13.71
N VAL A 266 -12.24 3.81 -13.82
CA VAL A 266 -13.67 4.03 -14.11
C VAL A 266 -14.03 3.49 -15.49
N LEU A 267 -13.22 3.80 -16.52
CA LEU A 267 -13.43 3.31 -17.89
C LEU A 267 -13.40 1.77 -17.95
N LEU A 268 -12.46 1.13 -17.25
CA LEU A 268 -12.41 -0.32 -17.14
C LEU A 268 -13.64 -0.88 -16.41
N ALA A 269 -14.05 -0.29 -15.29
CA ALA A 269 -15.25 -0.71 -14.58
C ALA A 269 -16.52 -0.60 -15.45
N VAL A 270 -16.62 0.44 -16.29
CA VAL A 270 -17.71 0.61 -17.26
C VAL A 270 -17.62 -0.43 -18.38
N ALA A 271 -16.44 -0.62 -18.98
CA ALA A 271 -16.21 -1.58 -20.07
C ALA A 271 -16.55 -3.02 -19.65
N TYR A 272 -16.18 -3.40 -18.43
CA TYR A 272 -16.51 -4.71 -17.83
C TYR A 272 -17.94 -4.79 -17.27
N ARG A 273 -18.76 -3.74 -17.44
CA ARG A 273 -20.15 -3.65 -16.94
C ARG A 273 -20.28 -3.91 -15.44
N LYS A 274 -19.27 -3.50 -14.67
CA LYS A 274 -19.23 -3.58 -13.20
C LYS A 274 -19.60 -2.27 -12.53
N MET A 275 -19.60 -1.17 -13.28
CA MET A 275 -19.93 0.15 -12.77
C MET A 275 -21.42 0.24 -12.42
N THR A 276 -21.72 0.37 -11.12
CA THR A 276 -23.07 0.61 -10.60
C THR A 276 -23.07 1.87 -9.75
N TRP A 277 -24.26 2.46 -9.52
CA TRP A 277 -24.38 3.61 -8.64
C TRP A 277 -23.98 3.29 -7.19
N ASP A 278 -24.26 2.07 -6.73
CA ASP A 278 -23.83 1.60 -5.41
C ASP A 278 -22.30 1.52 -5.34
N LEU A 279 -21.64 0.97 -6.36
CA LEU A 279 -20.17 0.94 -6.43
C LEU A 279 -19.58 2.35 -6.47
N ALA A 280 -20.16 3.29 -7.22
CA ALA A 280 -19.72 4.68 -7.25
C ALA A 280 -19.79 5.34 -5.85
N LYS A 281 -20.94 5.19 -5.19
CA LYS A 281 -21.19 5.77 -3.86
C LYS A 281 -20.25 5.17 -2.81
N ARG A 282 -20.09 3.85 -2.80
CA ARG A 282 -19.17 3.16 -1.90
C ARG A 282 -17.72 3.57 -2.16
N ALA A 283 -17.31 3.64 -3.42
CA ALA A 283 -15.97 4.06 -3.79
C ALA A 283 -15.67 5.48 -3.31
N ALA A 284 -16.61 6.42 -3.50
CA ALA A 284 -16.47 7.78 -3.00
C ALA A 284 -16.37 7.85 -1.46
N LEU A 285 -17.21 7.10 -0.74
CA LEU A 285 -17.21 7.08 0.73
C LEU A 285 -15.94 6.45 1.30
N GLU A 286 -15.49 5.31 0.77
CA GLU A 286 -14.24 4.68 1.20
C GLU A 286 -13.03 5.54 0.84
N THR A 287 -13.03 6.17 -0.33
CA THR A 287 -11.98 7.13 -0.71
C THR A 287 -11.91 8.28 0.27
N LEU A 288 -13.05 8.88 0.61
CA LEU A 288 -13.12 9.97 1.58
C LEU A 288 -12.57 9.50 2.94
N ARG A 289 -13.02 8.34 3.44
CA ARG A 289 -12.54 7.78 4.70
C ARG A 289 -11.03 7.59 4.71
N VAL A 290 -10.48 6.86 3.74
CA VAL A 290 -9.05 6.54 3.68
C VAL A 290 -8.23 7.83 3.50
N SER A 291 -8.66 8.72 2.62
CA SER A 291 -7.96 9.99 2.38
C SER A 291 -7.99 10.89 3.61
N SER A 292 -9.10 10.97 4.34
CA SER A 292 -9.18 11.75 5.58
C SER A 292 -8.21 11.22 6.64
N PHE A 293 -8.11 9.90 6.81
CA PHE A 293 -7.13 9.31 7.74
C PHE A 293 -5.69 9.61 7.32
N VAL A 294 -5.38 9.44 6.03
CA VAL A 294 -4.03 9.69 5.50
C VAL A 294 -3.65 11.16 5.66
N LEU A 295 -4.53 12.09 5.29
CA LEU A 295 -4.28 13.53 5.38
C LEU A 295 -4.16 13.99 6.83
N LEU A 296 -5.00 13.45 7.73
CA LEU A 296 -4.92 13.73 9.16
C LEU A 296 -3.55 13.32 9.74
N ILE A 297 -3.14 12.07 9.48
CA ILE A 297 -1.85 11.54 9.96
C ILE A 297 -0.71 12.37 9.38
N ALA A 298 -0.71 12.61 8.07
CA ALA A 298 0.35 13.34 7.40
C ALA A 298 0.46 14.80 7.87
N GLY A 299 -0.67 15.47 8.10
CA GLY A 299 -0.69 16.84 8.63
C GLY A 299 -0.14 16.93 10.04
N ILE A 300 -0.53 15.99 10.91
CA ILE A 300 0.00 15.91 12.28
C ILE A 300 1.49 15.57 12.29
N CYS A 301 1.93 14.61 11.46
CA CYS A 301 3.35 14.31 11.30
C CYS A 301 4.14 15.54 10.86
N TYR A 302 3.61 16.31 9.90
CA TYR A 302 4.26 17.54 9.44
C TYR A 302 4.35 18.60 10.55
N ALA A 303 3.29 18.70 11.36
CA ALA A 303 3.25 19.59 12.51
C ALA A 303 4.27 19.16 13.59
N TYR A 304 4.37 17.86 13.88
CA TYR A 304 5.38 17.28 14.77
C TYR A 304 6.81 17.56 14.28
N VAL A 305 7.07 17.35 12.98
CA VAL A 305 8.37 17.69 12.38
C VAL A 305 8.65 19.18 12.48
N GLY A 306 7.62 20.03 12.34
CA GLY A 306 7.74 21.47 12.57
C GLY A 306 8.28 21.80 13.97
N VAL A 307 7.69 21.22 15.01
CA VAL A 307 8.15 21.40 16.40
C VAL A 307 9.56 20.83 16.60
N PHE A 308 9.83 19.64 16.07
CA PHE A 308 11.12 18.96 16.15
C PHE A 308 12.26 19.78 15.52
N MET A 309 12.05 20.26 14.29
CA MET A 309 13.03 21.08 13.58
C MET A 309 13.19 22.47 14.20
N SER A 310 12.10 23.08 14.67
CA SER A 310 12.17 24.36 15.41
C SER A 310 12.96 24.24 16.72
N ALA A 311 13.12 23.04 17.26
CA ALA A 311 13.87 22.77 18.48
C ALA A 311 15.37 22.47 18.23
N GLY A 312 15.86 22.64 16.99
CA GLY A 312 17.27 22.36 16.64
C GLY A 312 17.59 20.87 16.50
N CYS A 313 16.61 19.98 16.65
CA CYS A 313 16.85 18.53 16.69
C CYS A 313 17.25 17.91 15.34
N GLY A 314 17.25 18.69 14.25
CA GLY A 314 17.64 18.21 12.92
C GLY A 314 19.14 17.99 12.74
N ASP A 315 19.97 18.59 13.60
CA ASP A 315 21.43 18.52 13.53
C ASP A 315 22.04 17.46 14.47
N VAL A 316 21.20 16.71 15.20
CA VAL A 316 21.56 15.63 16.14
C VAL A 316 21.52 14.26 15.47
#